data_AF-A0A813AZ53-F1
#
_entry.id   AF-A0A813AZ53-F1
#
_cell.length_a   1.000
_cell.length_b   1.000
_cell.length_c   1.000
_cell.angle_alpha   90.00
_cell.angle_beta   90.00
_cell.angle_gamma   90.00
#
_symmetry.space_group_name_H-M   'P 1'
#
loop_
_entity.id
_entity.type
_entity.pdbx_description
1 polymer ?
#
loop_
_entity_poly.entity_id
_entity_poly.type
_entity_poly.pdbx_seq_one_letter_code
_entity_poly.pdbx_strand_id
1 'polypeptide(L)'
;MAQRASAADQGAVASKRHALPPVVPYGQTADSHFRCALDVQLHGCPLDWEAVVDHDVQFAAASMATDLARLRRIRADAMALLKELAVRLWPVSQQLHAVQHPDVHSVNPRVHLALFAVCVVLLAWPDTSLVQGLLEGFPAVGYQEPCGVWQSKPARFCTLQDALSEGKRDAEAVVSSLRPSEDDQVVWEAGEKDEKAGFCHPSVGWQELTAAGRLFRVIRRFVVTQASGKKRVIDDALAGRQSEFSSDANKLQFCSAIQPCLHAQALAAELARQGKCCAEWPDTLATAGEDWSSLATETQLYVEELFELFGFPFSTEKRQEPAAAGDFLGLMHDFSQLQQGTVRVWVRERLVEKIGDIIREAQETDTLKPGQASKLYGCVTFLDQGVFGRVARAGLTAIKDRQYASRGHARLTDELRSAFDTIRAVLDMRPQRLVRVLPQLGSRVLAASDAAQDACRIGSGGFLVVTPKKERLGAVVPVDDAVFHLWDEQETKIAQLELLMVLQGLLTFPSQFQGSSGVWYVDNIAALMALVRGRSDSPELDHMAQTVHILLFHLRCYLYFEWVPSGSNWADGISRDGFEDRWWRSHGFKVHSSTVPVFLWRFPLAVRSSIFSFLA
;
A
#
# COMPACT_ATOMS: atom_id res chain seq x y z
N MET A 1 2.73 -9.37 4.76
CA MET A 1 2.88 -9.92 3.40
C MET A 1 1.70 -10.76 2.97
N ALA A 2 1.23 -11.72 3.79
CA ALA A 2 0.01 -12.47 3.48
C ALA A 2 -1.17 -11.55 3.13
N GLN A 3 -1.39 -10.50 3.93
CA GLN A 3 -2.36 -9.42 3.64
C GLN A 3 -2.16 -8.69 2.29
N ARG A 4 -0.91 -8.54 1.85
CA ARG A 4 -0.61 -7.89 0.55
C ARG A 4 -0.87 -8.88 -0.58
N ALA A 5 -0.42 -10.13 -0.44
CA ALA A 5 -0.61 -11.17 -1.43
C ALA A 5 -2.11 -11.47 -1.66
N SER A 6 -2.91 -11.57 -0.59
CA SER A 6 -4.37 -11.73 -0.67
C SER A 6 -5.07 -10.52 -1.32
N ALA A 7 -4.46 -9.34 -1.25
CA ALA A 7 -4.92 -8.12 -1.92
C ALA A 7 -4.26 -7.91 -3.30
N ALA A 8 -3.78 -8.99 -3.93
CA ALA A 8 -3.13 -9.01 -5.25
C ALA A 8 -1.85 -8.16 -5.37
N ASP A 9 -1.07 -8.07 -4.29
CA ASP A 9 0.22 -7.36 -4.24
C ASP A 9 1.36 -8.27 -3.73
N GLN A 10 2.36 -8.50 -4.58
CA GLN A 10 3.57 -9.26 -4.23
C GLN A 10 4.74 -8.33 -3.89
N GLY A 11 5.08 -8.20 -2.61
CA GLY A 11 6.09 -7.24 -2.16
C GLY A 11 7.56 -7.70 -2.18
N ALA A 12 7.85 -9.01 -2.09
CA ALA A 12 9.20 -9.57 -2.02
C ALA A 12 9.22 -11.07 -2.37
N VAL A 13 10.39 -11.61 -2.72
CA VAL A 13 10.65 -13.04 -3.00
C VAL A 13 12.00 -13.47 -2.43
N ALA A 14 12.23 -14.78 -2.33
CA ALA A 14 13.45 -15.43 -1.87
C ALA A 14 13.80 -15.13 -0.39
N SER A 15 15.07 -15.17 0.00
CA SER A 15 15.53 -15.02 1.40
C SER A 15 15.46 -13.59 1.97
N LYS A 16 14.74 -12.66 1.32
CA LYS A 16 14.64 -11.28 1.79
C LYS A 16 13.81 -11.18 3.07
N ARG A 17 14.19 -10.26 3.96
CA ARG A 17 13.43 -9.93 5.18
C ARG A 17 11.98 -9.65 4.78
N HIS A 18 11.05 -10.40 5.36
CA HIS A 18 9.61 -10.36 5.08
C HIS A 18 9.13 -11.04 3.77
N ALA A 19 9.92 -11.82 3.04
CA ALA A 19 9.36 -12.64 1.95
C ALA A 19 8.42 -13.73 2.49
N LEU A 20 7.46 -14.17 1.67
CA LEU A 20 6.68 -15.36 1.98
C LEU A 20 7.55 -16.62 1.86
N PRO A 21 7.24 -17.71 2.58
CA PRO A 21 7.86 -19.01 2.32
C PRO A 21 7.73 -19.39 0.83
N PRO A 22 8.69 -20.14 0.27
CA PRO A 22 8.63 -20.53 -1.12
C PRO A 22 7.37 -21.35 -1.38
N VAL A 23 6.68 -21.05 -2.48
CA VAL A 23 5.43 -21.74 -2.85
C VAL A 23 5.63 -23.24 -3.00
N VAL A 24 6.78 -23.65 -3.53
CA VAL A 24 7.23 -25.05 -3.57
C VAL A 24 8.54 -25.14 -2.79
N PRO A 25 8.72 -26.13 -1.88
CA PRO A 25 9.97 -26.28 -1.13
C PRO A 25 11.19 -26.41 -2.04
N TYR A 26 12.34 -25.87 -1.62
CA TYR A 26 13.60 -26.05 -2.34
C TYR A 26 14.16 -27.48 -2.22
N GLY A 27 15.11 -27.82 -3.08
CA GLY A 27 15.79 -29.12 -3.08
C GLY A 27 15.02 -30.25 -3.79
N GLN A 28 13.99 -29.91 -4.56
CA GLN A 28 13.21 -30.84 -5.36
C GLN A 28 13.90 -31.13 -6.71
N THR A 29 13.67 -32.32 -7.28
CA THR A 29 13.97 -32.54 -8.71
C THR A 29 12.95 -31.82 -9.58
N ALA A 30 13.21 -31.65 -10.88
CA ALA A 30 12.25 -31.07 -11.82
C ALA A 30 10.88 -31.77 -11.77
N ASP A 31 10.84 -33.12 -11.75
CA ASP A 31 9.60 -33.89 -11.66
C ASP A 31 8.85 -33.66 -10.34
N SER A 32 9.58 -33.61 -9.24
CA SER A 32 9.00 -33.41 -7.92
C SER A 32 8.48 -31.98 -7.76
N HIS A 33 9.25 -31.00 -8.25
CA HIS A 33 8.85 -29.60 -8.28
C HIS A 33 7.59 -29.41 -9.14
N PHE A 34 7.55 -29.99 -10.36
CA PHE A 34 6.38 -29.92 -11.23
C PHE A 34 5.14 -30.54 -10.58
N ARG A 35 5.27 -31.69 -9.89
CA ARG A 35 4.17 -32.30 -9.13
C ARG A 35 3.65 -31.39 -8.02
N CYS A 36 4.54 -30.78 -7.23
CA CYS A 36 4.14 -29.80 -6.21
C CYS A 36 3.51 -28.55 -6.83
N ALA A 37 4.00 -28.09 -7.97
CA ALA A 37 3.44 -26.94 -8.66
C ALA A 37 2.02 -27.21 -9.21
N LEU A 38 1.75 -28.44 -9.67
CA LEU A 38 0.39 -28.87 -10.02
C LEU A 38 -0.54 -28.88 -8.81
N ASP A 39 -0.03 -29.25 -7.63
CA ASP A 39 -0.77 -29.19 -6.37
C ASP A 39 -1.16 -27.73 -6.02
N VAL A 40 -0.22 -26.79 -6.17
CA VAL A 40 -0.47 -25.35 -6.02
C VAL A 40 -1.54 -24.86 -7.00
N GLN A 41 -1.51 -25.30 -8.25
CA GLN A 41 -2.54 -24.95 -9.24
C GLN A 41 -3.94 -25.48 -8.86
N LEU A 42 -4.02 -26.58 -8.11
CA LEU A 42 -5.27 -27.19 -7.65
C LEU A 42 -5.79 -26.55 -6.37
N HIS A 43 -4.92 -26.37 -5.37
CA HIS A 43 -5.30 -25.96 -4.02
C HIS A 43 -5.20 -24.45 -3.78
N GLY A 44 -4.49 -23.71 -4.62
CA GLY A 44 -4.35 -22.27 -4.53
C GLY A 44 -2.90 -21.81 -4.39
N CYS A 45 -2.68 -20.53 -4.67
CA CYS A 45 -1.40 -19.86 -4.53
C CYS A 45 -1.51 -18.70 -3.52
N PRO A 46 -0.43 -17.98 -3.20
CA PRO A 46 -0.49 -16.87 -2.24
C PRO A 46 -1.50 -15.76 -2.57
N LEU A 47 -1.88 -15.61 -3.83
CA LEU A 47 -2.92 -14.67 -4.26
C LEU A 47 -4.33 -15.09 -3.84
N ASP A 48 -4.51 -16.35 -3.45
CA ASP A 48 -5.78 -16.96 -3.06
C ASP A 48 -5.95 -17.09 -1.54
N TRP A 49 -4.93 -16.69 -0.77
CA TRP A 49 -5.00 -16.81 0.68
C TRP A 49 -6.07 -15.89 1.25
N GLU A 50 -6.72 -16.37 2.32
CA GLU A 50 -7.68 -15.55 3.06
C GLU A 50 -7.01 -14.28 3.61
N ALA A 51 -7.80 -13.21 3.72
CA ALA A 51 -7.35 -11.98 4.35
C ALA A 51 -6.98 -12.25 5.82
N VAL A 52 -5.75 -11.93 6.18
CA VAL A 52 -5.34 -11.94 7.59
C VAL A 52 -5.82 -10.63 8.21
N VAL A 53 -6.87 -10.69 9.04
CA VAL A 53 -7.43 -9.54 9.74
C VAL A 53 -7.46 -9.77 11.25
N ASP A 54 -7.49 -8.69 12.02
CA ASP A 54 -7.52 -8.74 13.48
C ASP A 54 -8.83 -9.35 13.99
N HIS A 55 -8.84 -9.85 15.23
CA HIS A 55 -9.99 -10.55 15.81
C HIS A 55 -11.26 -9.69 15.84
N ASP A 56 -11.14 -8.37 16.01
CA ASP A 56 -12.29 -7.46 15.98
C ASP A 56 -12.96 -7.44 14.60
N VAL A 57 -12.17 -7.48 13.53
CA VAL A 57 -12.67 -7.54 12.14
C VAL A 57 -13.29 -8.91 11.86
N GLN A 58 -12.68 -10.00 12.38
CA GLN A 58 -13.26 -11.35 12.27
C GLN A 58 -14.63 -11.42 12.98
N PHE A 59 -14.72 -10.85 14.19
CA PHE A 59 -15.96 -10.78 14.95
C PHE A 59 -17.03 -9.92 14.25
N ALA A 60 -16.63 -8.77 13.68
CA ALA A 60 -17.52 -7.92 12.89
C ALA A 60 -18.05 -8.67 11.67
N ALA A 61 -17.18 -9.34 10.90
CA ALA A 61 -17.57 -10.18 9.76
C ALA A 61 -18.54 -11.30 10.15
N ALA A 62 -18.25 -12.02 11.25
CA ALA A 62 -19.13 -13.05 11.82
C ALA A 62 -20.52 -12.51 12.18
N SER A 63 -20.55 -11.34 12.82
CA SER A 63 -21.79 -10.68 13.21
C SER A 63 -22.58 -10.20 11.99
N MET A 64 -21.90 -9.62 11.01
CA MET A 64 -22.49 -9.13 9.76
C MET A 64 -23.02 -10.24 8.86
N ALA A 65 -22.44 -11.44 8.92
CA ALA A 65 -22.91 -12.60 8.19
C ALA A 65 -24.19 -13.22 8.76
N THR A 66 -24.66 -12.75 9.94
CA THR A 66 -25.96 -13.15 10.50
C THR A 66 -27.13 -12.43 9.81
N ASP A 67 -28.36 -12.76 10.23
CA ASP A 67 -29.56 -12.09 9.75
C ASP A 67 -29.56 -10.58 10.06
N LEU A 68 -29.89 -9.75 9.07
CA LEU A 68 -29.85 -8.28 9.20
C LEU A 68 -30.75 -7.76 10.32
N ALA A 69 -31.93 -8.35 10.54
CA ALA A 69 -32.84 -7.91 11.59
C ALA A 69 -32.28 -8.23 12.97
N ARG A 70 -31.61 -9.39 13.12
CA ARG A 70 -30.86 -9.71 14.34
C ARG A 70 -29.72 -8.72 14.57
N LEU A 71 -28.95 -8.38 13.55
CA LEU A 71 -27.83 -7.45 13.66
C LEU A 71 -28.28 -6.06 14.09
N ARG A 72 -29.36 -5.51 13.49
CA ARG A 72 -29.99 -4.26 13.92
C ARG A 72 -30.35 -4.28 15.39
N ARG A 73 -31.05 -5.33 15.85
CA ARG A 73 -31.45 -5.46 17.25
C ARG A 73 -30.26 -5.48 18.20
N ILE A 74 -29.22 -6.25 17.89
CA ILE A 74 -28.01 -6.32 18.73
C ILE A 74 -27.35 -4.94 18.85
N ARG A 75 -27.22 -4.20 17.75
CA ARG A 75 -26.64 -2.85 17.75
C ARG A 75 -27.48 -1.87 18.58
N ALA A 76 -28.80 -1.87 18.38
CA ALA A 76 -29.72 -1.03 19.13
C ALA A 76 -29.68 -1.32 20.65
N ASP A 77 -29.72 -2.60 21.03
CA ASP A 77 -29.66 -3.04 22.42
C ASP A 77 -28.33 -2.65 23.07
N ALA A 78 -27.20 -2.87 22.37
CA ALA A 78 -25.88 -2.51 22.85
C ALA A 78 -25.75 -0.99 23.07
N MET A 79 -26.22 -0.19 22.12
CA MET A 79 -26.20 1.27 22.25
C MET A 79 -27.11 1.76 23.39
N ALA A 80 -28.30 1.19 23.56
CA ALA A 80 -29.20 1.53 24.66
C ALA A 80 -28.55 1.26 26.03
N LEU A 81 -27.91 0.09 26.19
CA LEU A 81 -27.18 -0.26 27.41
C LEU A 81 -26.03 0.70 27.68
N LEU A 82 -25.26 1.07 26.64
CA LEU A 82 -24.14 1.98 26.78
C LEU A 82 -24.58 3.40 27.16
N LYS A 83 -25.69 3.89 26.56
CA LYS A 83 -26.29 5.18 26.92
C LYS A 83 -26.72 5.21 28.38
N GLU A 84 -27.42 4.17 28.84
CA GLU A 84 -27.82 4.03 30.25
C GLU A 84 -26.60 4.01 31.19
N LEU A 85 -25.56 3.26 30.83
CA LEU A 85 -24.33 3.20 31.60
C LEU A 85 -23.63 4.57 31.66
N ALA A 86 -23.52 5.26 30.52
CA ALA A 86 -22.94 6.60 30.44
C ALA A 86 -23.69 7.60 31.33
N VAL A 87 -25.02 7.62 31.31
CA VAL A 87 -25.83 8.50 32.18
C VAL A 87 -25.56 8.21 33.66
N ARG A 88 -25.56 6.94 34.05
CA ARG A 88 -25.35 6.54 35.46
C ARG A 88 -23.94 6.82 35.96
N LEU A 89 -22.94 6.71 35.09
CA LEU A 89 -21.54 6.96 35.43
C LEU A 89 -21.14 8.43 35.36
N TRP A 90 -21.97 9.31 34.76
CA TRP A 90 -21.59 10.72 34.59
C TRP A 90 -21.26 11.44 35.91
N PRO A 91 -22.00 11.27 37.02
CA PRO A 91 -21.62 11.87 38.30
C PRO A 91 -20.23 11.43 38.79
N VAL A 92 -19.80 10.21 38.47
CA VAL A 92 -18.45 9.71 38.78
C VAL A 92 -17.41 10.42 37.92
N SER A 93 -17.68 10.62 36.63
CA SER A 93 -16.81 11.42 35.77
C SER A 93 -16.67 12.86 36.27
N GLN A 94 -17.74 13.46 36.82
CA GLN A 94 -17.65 14.80 37.42
C GLN A 94 -16.72 14.82 38.65
N GLN A 95 -16.73 13.76 39.47
CA GLN A 95 -15.78 13.64 40.58
C GLN A 95 -14.34 13.46 40.09
N LEU A 96 -14.14 12.68 39.01
CA LEU A 96 -12.83 12.50 38.39
C LEU A 96 -12.30 13.80 37.76
N HIS A 97 -13.16 14.59 37.12
CA HIS A 97 -12.80 15.92 36.61
C HIS A 97 -12.36 16.88 37.72
N ALA A 98 -12.92 16.76 38.94
CA ALA A 98 -12.51 17.61 40.06
C ALA A 98 -11.07 17.36 40.54
N VAL A 99 -10.50 16.19 40.24
CA VAL A 99 -9.11 15.83 40.57
C VAL A 99 -8.21 15.76 39.34
N GLN A 100 -8.76 16.00 38.14
CA GLN A 100 -8.03 16.01 36.88
C GLN A 100 -7.06 17.19 36.83
N HIS A 101 -5.89 16.99 36.21
CA HIS A 101 -4.93 18.07 36.03
C HIS A 101 -5.58 19.25 35.27
N PRO A 102 -5.46 20.51 35.73
CA PRO A 102 -6.19 21.65 35.14
C PRO A 102 -5.97 21.82 33.64
N ASP A 103 -4.72 21.69 33.18
CA ASP A 103 -4.38 21.82 31.76
C ASP A 103 -5.02 20.72 30.91
N VAL A 104 -5.12 19.49 31.46
CA VAL A 104 -5.75 18.36 30.77
C VAL A 104 -7.25 18.57 30.72
N HIS A 105 -7.87 18.95 31.85
CA HIS A 105 -9.30 19.26 31.91
C HIS A 105 -9.70 20.35 30.91
N SER A 106 -8.85 21.36 30.70
CA SER A 106 -9.13 22.45 29.77
C SER A 106 -9.32 21.98 28.32
N VAL A 107 -8.62 20.92 27.91
CA VAL A 107 -8.66 20.39 26.54
C VAL A 107 -9.63 19.22 26.36
N ASN A 108 -10.09 18.60 27.45
CA ASN A 108 -11.00 17.45 27.40
C ASN A 108 -12.20 17.52 28.38
N PRO A 109 -12.87 18.68 28.56
CA PRO A 109 -13.84 18.90 29.63
C PRO A 109 -15.12 18.06 29.53
N ARG A 110 -15.31 17.34 28.42
CA ARG A 110 -16.48 16.51 28.12
C ARG A 110 -16.16 15.01 28.08
N VAL A 111 -14.90 14.63 28.25
CA VAL A 111 -14.48 13.23 28.16
C VAL A 111 -15.05 12.43 29.32
N HIS A 112 -15.70 11.32 29.02
CA HIS A 112 -16.37 10.50 30.03
C HIS A 112 -15.37 9.54 30.72
N LEU A 113 -14.60 10.08 31.67
CA LEU A 113 -13.51 9.37 32.37
C LEU A 113 -13.96 8.06 33.05
N ALA A 114 -15.11 8.07 33.73
CA ALA A 114 -15.64 6.89 34.41
C ALA A 114 -16.12 5.82 33.43
N LEU A 115 -16.69 6.21 32.28
CA LEU A 115 -17.07 5.27 31.23
C LEU A 115 -15.83 4.59 30.64
N PHE A 116 -14.75 5.34 30.36
CA PHE A 116 -13.47 4.76 29.97
C PHE A 116 -12.95 3.76 31.02
N ALA A 117 -12.96 4.14 32.30
CA ALA A 117 -12.50 3.27 33.37
C ALA A 117 -13.29 1.96 33.46
N VAL A 118 -14.62 2.03 33.37
CA VAL A 118 -15.48 0.85 33.36
C VAL A 118 -15.23 0.00 32.12
N CYS A 119 -15.08 0.60 30.92
CA CYS A 119 -14.74 -0.15 29.71
C CYS A 119 -13.39 -0.84 29.80
N VAL A 120 -12.36 -0.19 30.36
CA VAL A 120 -11.04 -0.80 30.57
C VAL A 120 -11.17 -2.05 31.44
N VAL A 121 -11.97 -1.99 32.51
CA VAL A 121 -12.21 -3.14 33.40
C VAL A 121 -13.03 -4.23 32.71
N LEU A 122 -14.17 -3.89 32.11
CA LEU A 122 -15.11 -4.85 31.53
C LEU A 122 -14.56 -5.56 30.29
N LEU A 123 -13.76 -4.87 29.48
CA LEU A 123 -13.13 -5.43 28.29
C LEU A 123 -11.81 -6.13 28.61
N ALA A 124 -11.33 -6.07 29.86
CA ALA A 124 -9.96 -6.41 30.23
C ALA A 124 -8.95 -5.76 29.25
N TRP A 125 -9.17 -4.46 28.98
CA TRP A 125 -8.42 -3.73 27.97
C TRP A 125 -6.93 -3.68 28.34
N PRO A 126 -6.00 -3.96 27.40
CA PRO A 126 -4.58 -4.06 27.72
C PRO A 126 -3.97 -2.77 28.26
N ASP A 127 -4.42 -1.61 27.76
CA ASP A 127 -3.94 -0.31 28.20
C ASP A 127 -4.64 0.14 29.48
N THR A 128 -4.11 -0.33 30.60
CA THR A 128 -4.61 0.02 31.93
C THR A 128 -4.17 1.42 32.39
N SER A 129 -3.21 2.06 31.70
CA SER A 129 -2.77 3.43 32.02
C SER A 129 -3.56 4.50 31.28
N LEU A 130 -4.38 4.14 30.30
CA LEU A 130 -5.23 5.05 29.52
C LEU A 130 -6.00 6.06 30.38
N VAL A 131 -6.68 5.59 31.43
CA VAL A 131 -7.49 6.45 32.31
C VAL A 131 -6.62 7.42 33.10
N GLN A 132 -5.45 6.95 33.57
CA GLN A 132 -4.48 7.80 34.25
C GLN A 132 -3.94 8.88 33.28
N GLY A 133 -3.63 8.51 32.03
CA GLY A 133 -3.23 9.46 31.00
C GLY A 133 -4.31 10.51 30.68
N LEU A 134 -5.59 10.13 30.72
CA LEU A 134 -6.71 11.08 30.58
C LEU A 134 -6.88 12.00 31.79
N LEU A 135 -6.42 11.58 32.98
CA LEU A 135 -6.47 12.38 34.23
C LEU A 135 -5.27 13.32 34.37
N GLU A 136 -4.07 12.81 34.12
CA GLU A 136 -2.79 13.47 34.42
C GLU A 136 -2.12 14.05 33.17
N GLY A 137 -2.45 13.53 31.99
CA GLY A 137 -1.87 13.90 30.71
C GLY A 137 -0.95 12.82 30.14
N PHE A 138 -0.77 12.83 28.82
CA PHE A 138 0.19 11.95 28.13
C PHE A 138 1.54 12.67 27.93
N PRO A 139 2.68 11.98 28.06
CA PRO A 139 3.98 12.61 27.85
C PRO A 139 4.15 12.99 26.37
N ALA A 140 4.21 14.29 26.08
CA ALA A 140 4.52 14.79 24.74
C ALA A 140 6.00 14.61 24.36
N VAL A 141 6.87 14.58 25.38
CA VAL A 141 8.31 14.30 25.32
C VAL A 141 8.66 13.41 26.51
N GLY A 142 9.79 12.71 26.41
CA GLY A 142 10.21 11.72 27.39
C GLY A 142 9.93 10.30 26.90
N TYR A 143 9.71 9.41 27.86
CA TYR A 143 9.50 7.99 27.64
C TYR A 143 8.01 7.63 27.71
N GLN A 144 7.49 7.04 26.63
CA GLN A 144 6.17 6.42 26.63
C GLN A 144 6.30 4.92 26.86
N GLU A 145 5.67 4.45 27.93
CA GLU A 145 5.68 3.04 28.33
C GLU A 145 4.89 2.14 27.38
N PRO A 146 5.22 0.83 27.30
CA PRO A 146 4.39 -0.13 26.59
C PRO A 146 2.98 -0.19 27.19
N CYS A 147 1.96 0.10 26.37
CA CYS A 147 0.56 0.10 26.80
C CYS A 147 -0.13 -1.27 26.67
N GLY A 148 0.58 -2.31 26.19
CA GLY A 148 0.01 -3.64 25.99
C GLY A 148 -0.91 -3.79 24.76
N VAL A 149 -1.39 -2.70 24.17
CA VAL A 149 -2.15 -2.73 22.89
C VAL A 149 -1.22 -2.97 21.71
N TRP A 150 -0.06 -2.31 21.71
CA TRP A 150 0.93 -2.42 20.64
C TRP A 150 2.07 -3.37 21.03
N GLN A 151 2.73 -3.94 20.02
CA GLN A 151 3.98 -4.66 20.25
C GLN A 151 5.03 -3.73 20.86
N SER A 152 5.78 -4.22 21.84
CA SER A 152 6.88 -3.46 22.41
C SER A 152 8.08 -3.38 21.45
N LYS A 153 8.79 -2.26 21.46
CA LYS A 153 10.09 -2.07 20.82
C LYS A 153 11.09 -1.50 21.83
N PRO A 154 12.41 -1.72 21.65
CA PRO A 154 13.42 -1.07 22.47
C PRO A 154 13.28 0.46 22.38
N ALA A 155 13.27 1.11 23.53
CA ALA A 155 13.19 2.56 23.66
C ALA A 155 14.07 3.00 24.83
N ARG A 156 14.65 4.19 24.71
CA ARG A 156 15.50 4.76 25.76
C ARG A 156 14.63 5.46 26.79
N PHE A 157 14.81 5.15 28.07
CA PHE A 157 14.19 5.95 29.11
C PHE A 157 14.76 7.37 29.10
N CYS A 158 13.89 8.37 29.09
CA CYS A 158 14.24 9.78 29.23
C CYS A 158 13.11 10.49 29.97
N THR A 159 13.49 11.32 30.92
CA THR A 159 12.55 12.12 31.71
C THR A 159 12.28 13.47 31.05
N LEU A 160 11.20 14.13 31.46
CA LEU A 160 10.96 15.52 31.08
C LEU A 160 12.12 16.43 31.51
N GLN A 161 12.74 16.14 32.66
CA GLN A 161 13.91 16.88 33.14
C GLN A 161 15.11 16.72 32.19
N ASP A 162 15.37 15.50 31.72
CA ASP A 162 16.43 15.25 30.72
C ASP A 162 16.15 16.05 29.45
N ALA A 163 14.91 16.02 28.98
CA ALA A 163 14.48 16.80 27.82
C ALA A 163 14.76 18.28 28.06
N LEU A 164 14.36 18.87 29.18
CA LEU A 164 14.47 20.33 29.38
C LEU A 164 15.88 20.82 29.77
N SER A 165 16.74 19.95 30.33
CA SER A 165 18.03 20.32 30.93
C SER A 165 18.99 21.08 30.00
N GLU A 166 19.12 20.67 28.73
CA GLU A 166 19.97 21.34 27.73
C GLU A 166 19.23 22.41 26.91
N GLY A 167 17.95 22.65 27.21
CA GLY A 167 17.06 23.40 26.34
C GLY A 167 17.45 24.87 26.13
N LYS A 168 18.07 25.52 27.13
CA LYS A 168 18.56 26.91 27.00
C LYS A 168 19.69 27.02 25.97
N ARG A 169 20.68 26.12 26.03
CA ARG A 169 21.81 26.08 25.09
C ARG A 169 21.31 25.83 23.67
N ASP A 170 20.41 24.88 23.51
CA ASP A 170 19.85 24.54 22.20
C ASP A 170 18.96 25.69 21.67
N ALA A 171 18.23 26.39 22.55
CA ALA A 171 17.42 27.56 22.18
C ALA A 171 18.26 28.74 21.67
N GLU A 172 19.43 29.01 22.25
CA GLU A 172 20.35 30.05 21.75
C GLU A 172 20.81 29.76 20.31
N ALA A 173 21.07 28.49 19.98
CA ALA A 173 21.39 28.06 18.63
C ALA A 173 20.20 28.28 17.66
N VAL A 174 18.98 27.93 18.09
CA VAL A 174 17.77 28.17 17.29
C VAL A 174 17.58 29.66 17.04
N VAL A 175 17.60 30.50 18.08
CA VAL A 175 17.38 31.95 17.97
C VAL A 175 18.43 32.61 17.07
N SER A 176 19.70 32.25 17.23
CA SER A 176 20.78 32.80 16.36
C SER A 176 20.65 32.39 14.88
N SER A 177 19.95 31.29 14.60
CA SER A 177 19.67 30.83 13.24
C SER A 177 18.46 31.52 12.58
N LEU A 178 17.60 32.20 13.34
CA LEU A 178 16.40 32.85 12.81
C LEU A 178 16.76 34.02 11.88
N ARG A 179 16.00 34.16 10.81
CA ARG A 179 16.10 35.24 9.81
C ARG A 179 14.69 35.70 9.46
N PRO A 180 14.48 37.00 9.18
CA PRO A 180 13.19 37.49 8.70
C PRO A 180 12.71 36.72 7.47
N SER A 181 11.42 36.42 7.42
CA SER A 181 10.75 35.71 6.34
C SER A 181 9.53 36.50 5.85
N GLU A 182 9.21 36.37 4.56
CA GLU A 182 7.94 36.88 4.00
C GLU A 182 6.70 36.23 4.65
N ASP A 183 6.90 35.09 5.32
CA ASP A 183 5.87 34.33 6.01
C ASP A 183 5.77 34.66 7.52
N ASP A 184 6.56 35.59 8.05
CA ASP A 184 6.58 35.91 9.48
C ASP A 184 5.21 36.36 10.01
N GLN A 185 4.47 37.13 9.21
CA GLN A 185 3.12 37.55 9.55
C GLN A 185 2.17 36.34 9.70
N VAL A 186 2.32 35.32 8.87
CA VAL A 186 1.48 34.10 8.93
C VAL A 186 1.79 33.30 10.19
N VAL A 187 3.06 33.25 10.58
CA VAL A 187 3.47 32.62 11.85
C VAL A 187 2.91 33.38 13.05
N TRP A 188 2.96 34.72 13.00
CA TRP A 188 2.43 35.59 14.05
C TRP A 188 0.92 35.41 14.23
N GLU A 189 0.14 35.50 13.15
CA GLU A 189 -1.31 35.31 13.15
C GLU A 189 -1.72 33.92 13.67
N ALA A 190 -0.92 32.89 13.38
CA ALA A 190 -1.14 31.55 13.95
C ALA A 190 -0.90 31.52 15.46
N GLY A 191 0.12 32.21 15.97
CA GLY A 191 0.36 32.35 17.40
C GLY A 191 -0.79 33.06 18.12
N GLU A 192 -1.30 34.16 17.57
CA GLU A 192 -2.47 34.85 18.14
C GLU A 192 -3.72 33.96 18.16
N LYS A 193 -3.86 33.08 17.18
CA LYS A 193 -4.96 32.12 17.14
C LYS A 193 -4.83 31.06 18.23
N ASP A 194 -3.62 30.53 18.44
CA ASP A 194 -3.34 29.57 19.51
C ASP A 194 -3.59 30.20 20.90
N GLU A 195 -3.18 31.45 21.10
CA GLU A 195 -3.43 32.22 22.32
C GLU A 195 -4.94 32.43 22.56
N LYS A 196 -5.68 32.89 21.54
CA LYS A 196 -7.14 33.07 21.61
C LYS A 196 -7.88 31.76 21.89
N ALA A 197 -7.33 30.63 21.44
CA ALA A 197 -7.86 29.30 21.71
C ALA A 197 -7.50 28.77 23.10
N GLY A 198 -6.63 29.47 23.86
CA GLY A 198 -6.15 29.04 25.16
C GLY A 198 -5.12 27.91 25.08
N PHE A 199 -4.53 27.65 23.91
CA PHE A 199 -3.51 26.60 23.73
C PHE A 199 -2.12 27.04 24.19
N CYS A 200 -1.88 28.35 24.30
CA CYS A 200 -0.65 28.91 24.82
C CYS A 200 -0.89 30.21 25.61
N HIS A 201 0.11 30.60 26.39
CA HIS A 201 0.14 31.91 27.05
C HIS A 201 0.43 33.05 26.05
N PRO A 202 0.21 34.32 26.45
CA PRO A 202 0.64 35.47 25.67
C PRO A 202 2.12 35.40 25.27
N SER A 203 2.43 35.93 24.09
CA SER A 203 3.80 35.92 23.58
C SER A 203 4.77 36.62 24.53
N VAL A 204 5.87 35.95 24.88
CA VAL A 204 6.94 36.49 25.74
C VAL A 204 8.20 36.78 24.93
N GLY A 205 8.90 37.85 25.30
CA GLY A 205 10.19 38.20 24.70
C GLY A 205 11.32 37.26 25.17
N TRP A 206 12.42 37.19 24.39
CA TRP A 206 13.59 36.36 24.75
C TRP A 206 14.18 36.70 26.13
N GLN A 207 14.25 37.99 26.46
CA GLN A 207 14.78 38.45 27.75
C GLN A 207 13.87 38.02 28.91
N GLU A 208 12.56 38.09 28.72
CA GLU A 208 11.57 37.67 29.71
C GLU A 208 11.61 36.15 29.92
N LEU A 209 11.63 35.39 28.83
CA LEU A 209 11.73 33.93 28.87
C LEU A 209 13.00 33.45 29.60
N THR A 210 14.13 34.09 29.33
CA THR A 210 15.42 33.73 29.99
C THR A 210 15.50 34.21 31.43
N ALA A 211 14.80 35.29 31.80
CA ALA A 211 14.71 35.80 33.17
C ALA A 211 13.74 34.99 34.05
N ALA A 212 12.79 34.26 33.46
CA ALA A 212 11.79 33.48 34.19
C ALA A 212 12.37 32.34 35.06
N GLY A 213 13.64 31.96 34.87
CA GLY A 213 14.34 30.97 35.71
C GLY A 213 13.80 29.54 35.62
N ARG A 214 12.94 29.25 34.63
CA ARG A 214 12.38 27.91 34.36
C ARG A 214 13.20 27.22 33.27
N LEU A 215 13.23 25.89 33.30
CA LEU A 215 13.78 25.12 32.18
C LEU A 215 12.77 25.15 31.03
N PHE A 216 13.27 25.41 29.82
CA PHE A 216 12.44 25.50 28.61
C PHE A 216 13.20 24.99 27.39
N ARG A 217 12.45 24.65 26.35
CA ARG A 217 12.96 24.47 24.99
C ARG A 217 12.22 25.41 24.05
N VAL A 218 12.89 25.81 22.98
CA VAL A 218 12.29 26.60 21.90
C VAL A 218 12.15 25.73 20.66
N ILE A 219 10.97 25.77 20.06
CA ILE A 219 10.69 25.15 18.76
C ILE A 219 10.56 26.27 17.74
N ARG A 220 11.27 26.14 16.62
CA ARG A 220 11.14 27.10 15.52
C ARG A 220 9.84 26.84 14.77
N ARG A 221 9.03 27.89 14.56
CA ARG A 221 7.93 27.85 13.60
C ARG A 221 8.38 28.30 12.21
N PHE A 222 7.90 27.62 11.18
CA PHE A 222 8.08 28.02 9.78
C PHE A 222 6.84 27.71 8.96
N VAL A 223 6.75 28.26 7.74
CA VAL A 223 5.60 28.05 6.86
C VAL A 223 5.94 27.12 5.71
N VAL A 224 5.00 26.22 5.43
CA VAL A 224 4.98 25.41 4.21
C VAL A 224 3.77 25.80 3.38
N THR A 225 4.00 26.28 2.17
CA THR A 225 2.93 26.57 1.21
C THR A 225 2.56 25.30 0.45
N GLN A 226 1.33 24.84 0.64
CA GLN A 226 0.77 23.68 -0.08
C GLN A 226 0.52 24.05 -1.55
N ALA A 227 0.38 23.03 -2.42
CA ALA A 227 0.11 23.26 -3.85
C ALA A 227 -1.17 24.08 -4.10
N SER A 228 -2.13 24.03 -3.18
CA SER A 228 -3.36 24.82 -3.23
C SER A 228 -3.16 26.30 -2.84
N GLY A 229 -1.92 26.77 -2.68
CA GLY A 229 -1.59 28.08 -2.13
C GLY A 229 -1.79 28.21 -0.61
N LYS A 230 -2.36 27.19 0.04
CA LYS A 230 -2.63 27.20 1.48
C LYS A 230 -1.33 27.17 2.28
N LYS A 231 -1.06 28.23 3.03
CA LYS A 231 0.07 28.32 3.96
C LYS A 231 -0.23 27.54 5.25
N ARG A 232 0.70 26.70 5.69
CA ARG A 232 0.62 25.91 6.93
C ARG A 232 1.81 26.25 7.81
N VAL A 233 1.55 26.67 9.04
CA VAL A 233 2.59 26.82 10.06
C VAL A 233 2.97 25.43 10.57
N ILE A 234 4.28 25.18 10.69
CA ILE A 234 4.89 23.93 11.13
C ILE A 234 5.84 24.23 12.30
N ASP A 235 5.74 23.42 13.35
CA ASP A 235 6.66 23.42 14.49
C ASP A 235 7.83 22.45 14.22
N ASP A 236 9.04 23.00 14.03
CA ASP A 236 10.27 22.25 13.75
C ASP A 236 10.91 21.72 15.05
N ALA A 237 10.31 20.66 15.60
CA ALA A 237 10.82 19.98 16.78
C ALA A 237 12.19 19.31 16.57
N LEU A 238 12.67 19.21 15.33
CA LEU A 238 14.00 18.69 15.01
C LEU A 238 15.06 19.78 15.20
N ALA A 239 14.83 20.99 14.70
CA ALA A 239 15.77 22.11 14.87
C ALA A 239 16.01 22.45 16.35
N GLY A 240 14.97 22.34 17.19
CA GLY A 240 15.07 22.50 18.65
C GLY A 240 15.56 21.26 19.41
N ARG A 241 15.95 20.19 18.70
CA ARG A 241 16.38 18.88 19.21
C ARG A 241 15.36 18.14 20.09
N GLN A 242 14.15 18.65 20.24
CA GLN A 242 13.10 18.04 21.06
C GLN A 242 12.78 16.61 20.61
N SER A 243 12.82 16.35 19.30
CA SER A 243 12.58 15.02 18.73
C SER A 243 13.55 13.95 19.26
N GLU A 244 14.75 14.32 19.72
CA GLU A 244 15.73 13.40 20.30
C GLU A 244 15.31 12.88 21.68
N PHE A 245 14.37 13.57 22.32
CA PHE A 245 13.86 13.26 23.65
C PHE A 245 12.46 12.66 23.60
N SER A 246 11.91 12.34 22.43
CA SER A 246 10.66 11.59 22.30
C SER A 246 11.00 10.12 22.07
N SER A 247 10.76 9.28 23.08
CA SER A 247 11.11 7.87 23.08
C SER A 247 9.88 7.03 23.39
N ASP A 248 9.36 6.32 22.40
CA ASP A 248 8.15 5.52 22.53
C ASP A 248 8.52 4.03 22.53
N ALA A 249 8.11 3.27 23.55
CA ALA A 249 8.30 1.82 23.61
C ALA A 249 7.24 1.04 22.81
N ASN A 250 6.25 1.71 22.24
CA ASN A 250 5.20 1.11 21.43
C ASN A 250 5.58 1.10 19.95
N LYS A 251 5.47 -0.07 19.33
CA LYS A 251 5.60 -0.24 17.88
C LYS A 251 4.23 -0.12 17.24
N LEU A 252 3.85 1.11 16.94
CA LEU A 252 2.57 1.42 16.28
C LEU A 252 2.44 0.68 14.95
N GLN A 253 1.30 0.03 14.76
CA GLN A 253 0.95 -0.65 13.52
C GLN A 253 -0.37 -0.10 13.02
N PHE A 254 -0.31 0.71 11.97
CA PHE A 254 -1.51 1.29 11.36
C PHE A 254 -2.04 0.41 10.24
N CYS A 255 -3.33 0.52 9.98
CA CYS A 255 -3.97 -0.11 8.84
C CYS A 255 -3.40 0.42 7.51
N SER A 256 -3.53 -0.37 6.46
CA SER A 256 -3.09 0.01 5.11
C SER A 256 -4.23 0.64 4.32
N ALA A 257 -3.91 1.34 3.23
CA ALA A 257 -4.93 1.94 2.38
C ALA A 257 -5.88 0.90 1.72
N ILE A 258 -5.54 -0.39 1.73
CA ILE A 258 -6.38 -1.48 1.20
C ILE A 258 -7.29 -2.13 2.26
N GLN A 259 -7.29 -1.62 3.50
CA GLN A 259 -8.05 -2.17 4.62
C GLN A 259 -9.54 -2.43 4.31
N PRO A 260 -10.27 -1.55 3.59
CA PRO A 260 -11.66 -1.82 3.25
C PRO A 260 -11.85 -3.08 2.38
N CYS A 261 -10.88 -3.43 1.53
CA CYS A 261 -10.93 -4.68 0.78
C CYS A 261 -10.73 -5.90 1.68
N LEU A 262 -9.88 -5.80 2.71
CA LEU A 262 -9.67 -6.87 3.69
C LEU A 262 -10.93 -7.10 4.53
N HIS A 263 -11.66 -6.04 4.88
CA HIS A 263 -12.97 -6.14 5.55
C HIS A 263 -13.97 -6.90 4.67
N ALA A 264 -14.06 -6.53 3.39
CA ALA A 264 -14.93 -7.22 2.43
C ALA A 264 -14.53 -8.70 2.24
N GLN A 265 -13.23 -9.01 2.16
CA GLN A 265 -12.72 -10.38 2.09
C GLN A 265 -13.08 -11.20 3.34
N ALA A 266 -12.95 -10.62 4.54
CA ALA A 266 -13.29 -11.29 5.80
C ALA A 266 -14.78 -11.65 5.87
N LEU A 267 -15.66 -10.71 5.50
CA LEU A 267 -17.10 -10.94 5.40
C LEU A 267 -17.44 -12.01 4.35
N ALA A 268 -16.80 -11.92 3.18
CA ALA A 268 -17.00 -12.87 2.11
C ALA A 268 -16.64 -14.30 2.53
N ALA A 269 -15.49 -14.47 3.19
CA ALA A 269 -15.04 -15.76 3.71
C ALA A 269 -16.04 -16.36 4.69
N GLU A 270 -16.62 -15.54 5.57
CA GLU A 270 -17.63 -16.00 6.52
C GLU A 270 -18.94 -16.41 5.84
N LEU A 271 -19.44 -15.61 4.89
CA LEU A 271 -20.63 -15.97 4.10
C LEU A 271 -20.40 -17.25 3.28
N ALA A 272 -19.20 -17.43 2.73
CA ALA A 272 -18.82 -18.63 2.01
C ALA A 272 -18.79 -19.87 2.92
N ARG A 273 -18.34 -19.75 4.18
CA ARG A 273 -18.43 -20.84 5.18
C ARG A 273 -19.88 -21.23 5.50
N GLN A 274 -20.81 -20.30 5.36
CA GLN A 274 -22.26 -20.56 5.46
C GLN A 274 -22.86 -21.09 4.15
N GLY A 275 -22.06 -21.33 3.11
CA GLY A 275 -22.51 -21.84 1.82
C GLY A 275 -23.14 -20.79 0.90
N LYS A 276 -23.02 -19.49 1.21
CA LYS A 276 -23.60 -18.41 0.39
C LYS A 276 -22.57 -17.91 -0.63
N CYS A 277 -22.97 -17.84 -1.90
CA CYS A 277 -22.19 -17.16 -2.93
C CYS A 277 -22.47 -15.65 -2.95
N CYS A 278 -21.62 -14.86 -3.62
CA CYS A 278 -21.73 -13.40 -3.66
C CYS A 278 -23.07 -12.87 -4.18
N ALA A 279 -23.74 -13.63 -5.06
CA ALA A 279 -25.06 -13.27 -5.60
C ALA A 279 -26.20 -13.46 -4.59
N GLU A 280 -25.99 -14.24 -3.53
CA GLU A 280 -26.97 -14.53 -2.46
C GLU A 280 -26.82 -13.59 -1.25
N TRP A 281 -25.86 -12.65 -1.31
CA TRP A 281 -25.66 -11.68 -0.24
C TRP A 281 -26.83 -10.68 -0.20
N PRO A 282 -27.20 -10.19 1.00
CA PRO A 282 -28.40 -9.38 1.18
C PRO A 282 -28.38 -8.09 0.35
N ASP A 283 -27.22 -7.43 0.27
CA ASP A 283 -26.97 -6.26 -0.57
C ASP A 283 -25.44 -6.08 -0.79
N THR A 284 -24.99 -4.89 -1.19
CA THR A 284 -23.57 -4.55 -1.29
C THR A 284 -23.07 -3.80 -0.05
N LEU A 285 -21.75 -3.64 0.11
CA LEU A 285 -21.19 -2.82 1.18
C LEU A 285 -21.20 -1.33 0.82
N ALA A 286 -21.35 -0.50 1.84
CA ALA A 286 -21.17 0.93 1.76
C ALA A 286 -19.95 1.39 2.57
N THR A 287 -19.33 2.49 2.14
CA THR A 287 -18.20 3.14 2.81
C THR A 287 -18.60 3.80 4.14
N ALA A 288 -17.60 4.39 4.82
CA ALA A 288 -17.76 5.00 6.15
C ALA A 288 -18.09 3.99 7.27
N GLY A 289 -17.37 2.85 7.27
CA GLY A 289 -17.52 1.78 8.26
C GLY A 289 -17.65 0.35 7.67
N GLU A 290 -17.58 0.22 6.34
CA GLU A 290 -17.72 -1.05 5.59
C GLU A 290 -18.85 -1.95 6.12
N ASP A 291 -20.10 -1.47 6.03
CA ASP A 291 -21.28 -2.21 6.46
C ASP A 291 -22.24 -2.47 5.30
N TRP A 292 -23.22 -3.36 5.50
CA TRP A 292 -24.30 -3.58 4.55
C TRP A 292 -24.97 -2.25 4.18
N SER A 293 -25.17 -2.01 2.89
CA SER A 293 -25.70 -0.73 2.38
C SER A 293 -27.06 -0.38 2.99
N SER A 294 -27.90 -1.37 3.29
CA SER A 294 -29.19 -1.19 3.98
C SER A 294 -29.08 -0.84 5.48
N LEU A 295 -27.89 -0.95 6.06
CA LEU A 295 -27.59 -0.67 7.48
C LEU A 295 -26.60 0.47 7.67
N ALA A 296 -25.85 0.85 6.65
CA ALA A 296 -24.68 1.70 6.81
C ALA A 296 -24.99 3.09 7.40
N THR A 297 -26.13 3.70 7.06
CA THR A 297 -26.56 4.96 7.68
C THR A 297 -26.84 4.80 9.17
N GLU A 298 -27.53 3.73 9.57
CA GLU A 298 -27.81 3.41 10.97
C GLU A 298 -26.51 3.12 11.74
N THR A 299 -25.59 2.38 11.14
CA THR A 299 -24.27 2.10 11.70
C THR A 299 -23.44 3.36 11.88
N GLN A 300 -23.42 4.26 10.90
CA GLN A 300 -22.71 5.53 11.03
C GLN A 300 -23.29 6.34 12.20
N LEU A 301 -24.61 6.42 12.34
CA LEU A 301 -25.25 7.10 13.47
C LEU A 301 -24.85 6.48 14.80
N TYR A 302 -24.83 5.15 14.93
CA TYR A 302 -24.38 4.50 16.17
C TYR A 302 -22.91 4.76 16.48
N VAL A 303 -22.04 4.81 15.48
CA VAL A 303 -20.63 5.16 15.68
C VAL A 303 -20.48 6.62 16.11
N GLU A 304 -21.25 7.54 15.52
CA GLU A 304 -21.27 8.95 15.94
C GLU A 304 -21.75 9.09 17.40
N GLU A 305 -22.87 8.46 17.75
CA GLU A 305 -23.40 8.45 19.12
C GLU A 305 -22.41 7.83 20.12
N LEU A 306 -21.74 6.73 19.74
CA LEU A 306 -20.70 6.09 20.58
C LEU A 306 -19.62 7.11 20.95
N PHE A 307 -19.06 7.79 19.94
CA PHE A 307 -17.99 8.76 20.14
C PHE A 307 -18.47 10.01 20.91
N GLU A 308 -19.72 10.44 20.71
CA GLU A 308 -20.34 11.49 21.52
C GLU A 308 -20.43 11.10 23.01
N LEU A 309 -20.82 9.86 23.33
CA LEU A 309 -20.92 9.38 24.71
C LEU A 309 -19.57 9.39 25.44
N PHE A 310 -18.48 9.08 24.74
CA PHE A 310 -17.12 9.14 25.29
C PHE A 310 -16.55 10.57 25.35
N GLY A 311 -17.22 11.56 24.73
CA GLY A 311 -16.79 12.95 24.70
C GLY A 311 -15.82 13.30 23.58
N PHE A 312 -15.77 12.49 22.51
CA PHE A 312 -14.91 12.67 21.33
C PHE A 312 -15.73 12.79 20.03
N PRO A 313 -16.65 13.78 19.91
CA PRO A 313 -17.51 13.89 18.73
C PRO A 313 -16.70 14.06 17.43
N PHE A 314 -17.19 13.45 16.35
CA PHE A 314 -16.58 13.63 15.04
C PHE A 314 -16.78 15.06 14.50
N SER A 315 -15.87 15.47 13.62
CA SER A 315 -15.99 16.73 12.89
C SER A 315 -17.05 16.62 11.79
N THR A 316 -18.10 17.42 11.88
CA THR A 316 -19.18 17.48 10.88
C THR A 316 -18.69 17.92 9.50
N GLU A 317 -17.69 18.81 9.43
CA GLU A 317 -17.10 19.29 8.17
C GLU A 317 -16.41 18.18 7.35
N LYS A 318 -15.98 17.10 8.01
CA LYS A 318 -15.26 15.98 7.38
C LYS A 318 -16.14 14.74 7.23
N ARG A 319 -17.42 14.83 7.58
CA ARG A 319 -18.38 13.73 7.48
C ARG A 319 -18.53 13.31 6.02
N GLN A 320 -18.49 12.00 5.80
CA GLN A 320 -18.76 11.39 4.50
C GLN A 320 -19.97 10.48 4.68
N GLU A 321 -21.01 10.68 3.87
CA GLU A 321 -22.18 9.80 3.91
C GLU A 321 -21.81 8.41 3.37
N PRO A 322 -22.44 7.34 3.88
CA PRO A 322 -22.26 6.00 3.33
C PRO A 322 -22.64 5.96 1.86
N ALA A 323 -21.77 5.38 1.03
CA ALA A 323 -21.95 5.28 -0.41
C ALA A 323 -21.34 3.99 -0.94
N ALA A 324 -21.70 3.59 -2.16
CA ALA A 324 -21.09 2.43 -2.82
C ALA A 324 -19.59 2.64 -3.11
N ALA A 325 -19.11 3.88 -3.13
CA ALA A 325 -17.71 4.20 -3.27
C ALA A 325 -17.28 5.38 -2.39
N GLY A 326 -16.05 5.34 -1.85
CA GLY A 326 -15.55 6.34 -0.90
C GLY A 326 -14.03 6.36 -0.74
N ASP A 327 -13.52 7.48 -0.22
CA ASP A 327 -12.09 7.72 0.01
C ASP A 327 -11.66 7.14 1.35
N PHE A 328 -10.66 6.25 1.32
CA PHE A 328 -9.95 5.79 2.49
C PHE A 328 -8.44 5.88 2.27
N LEU A 329 -7.76 6.67 3.12
CA LEU A 329 -6.32 6.90 3.08
C LEU A 329 -5.77 7.29 1.68
N GLY A 330 -6.56 7.98 0.86
CA GLY A 330 -6.16 8.45 -0.48
C GLY A 330 -6.51 7.51 -1.63
N LEU A 331 -7.19 6.40 -1.36
CA LEU A 331 -7.73 5.48 -2.34
C LEU A 331 -9.26 5.50 -2.34
N MET A 332 -9.83 5.59 -3.54
CA MET A 332 -11.24 5.35 -3.78
C MET A 332 -11.48 3.84 -3.84
N HIS A 333 -12.34 3.36 -2.95
CA HIS A 333 -12.82 1.97 -2.95
C HIS A 333 -14.23 1.96 -3.51
N ASP A 334 -14.50 1.10 -4.47
CA ASP A 334 -15.80 0.95 -5.11
C ASP A 334 -16.32 -0.49 -4.96
N PHE A 335 -17.38 -0.61 -4.16
CA PHE A 335 -18.07 -1.86 -3.83
C PHE A 335 -19.25 -2.14 -4.76
N SER A 336 -19.51 -1.33 -5.79
CA SER A 336 -20.63 -1.56 -6.72
C SER A 336 -20.58 -2.92 -7.42
N GLN A 337 -19.41 -3.55 -7.51
CA GLN A 337 -19.21 -4.88 -8.11
C GLN A 337 -18.98 -6.01 -7.09
N LEU A 338 -19.29 -5.76 -5.82
CA LEU A 338 -19.00 -6.70 -4.74
C LEU A 338 -19.78 -8.01 -4.88
N GLN A 339 -21.03 -7.96 -5.36
CA GLN A 339 -21.86 -9.15 -5.61
C GLN A 339 -21.33 -10.01 -6.78
N GLN A 340 -20.49 -9.45 -7.66
CA GLN A 340 -19.71 -10.18 -8.66
C GLN A 340 -18.36 -10.65 -8.09
N GLY A 341 -18.12 -10.44 -6.80
CA GLY A 341 -16.94 -10.90 -6.08
C GLY A 341 -15.71 -10.01 -6.20
N THR A 342 -15.87 -8.74 -6.60
CA THR A 342 -14.73 -7.82 -6.84
C THR A 342 -14.94 -6.43 -6.24
N VAL A 343 -13.88 -5.88 -5.65
CA VAL A 343 -13.78 -4.47 -5.25
C VAL A 343 -12.83 -3.76 -6.21
N ARG A 344 -13.26 -2.61 -6.74
CA ARG A 344 -12.39 -1.78 -7.60
C ARG A 344 -11.72 -0.72 -6.74
N VAL A 345 -10.42 -0.54 -6.95
CA VAL A 345 -9.64 0.44 -6.21
C VAL A 345 -8.92 1.35 -7.18
N TRP A 346 -8.95 2.65 -6.90
CA TRP A 346 -8.19 3.65 -7.65
C TRP A 346 -7.71 4.75 -6.71
N VAL A 347 -6.76 5.58 -7.16
CA VAL A 347 -6.40 6.78 -6.40
C VAL A 347 -7.48 7.85 -6.49
N ARG A 348 -7.54 8.74 -5.50
CA ARG A 348 -8.42 9.92 -5.55
C ARG A 348 -8.12 10.82 -6.76
N GLU A 349 -9.16 11.43 -7.32
CA GLU A 349 -9.05 12.30 -8.51
C GLU A 349 -8.10 13.49 -8.27
N ARG A 350 -8.13 14.09 -7.08
CA ARG A 350 -7.19 15.17 -6.70
C ARG A 350 -5.71 14.78 -6.79
N LEU A 351 -5.38 13.48 -6.67
CA LEU A 351 -4.00 13.03 -6.86
C LEU A 351 -3.66 12.95 -8.35
N VAL A 352 -4.60 12.50 -9.19
CA VAL A 352 -4.47 12.48 -10.66
C VAL A 352 -4.26 13.90 -11.19
N GLU A 353 -5.13 14.84 -10.80
CA GLU A 353 -5.02 16.26 -11.13
C GLU A 353 -3.66 16.83 -10.74
N LYS A 354 -3.23 16.59 -9.49
CA LYS A 354 -1.94 17.05 -8.97
C LYS A 354 -0.75 16.50 -9.76
N ILE A 355 -0.78 15.24 -10.20
CA ILE A 355 0.26 14.65 -11.04
C ILE A 355 0.27 15.33 -12.42
N GLY A 356 -0.92 15.51 -13.01
CA GLY A 356 -1.10 16.21 -14.27
C GLY A 356 -0.59 17.64 -14.24
N ASP A 357 -0.88 18.39 -13.17
CA ASP A 357 -0.42 19.76 -12.95
C ASP A 357 1.11 19.86 -12.90
N ILE A 358 1.76 18.98 -12.12
CA ILE A 358 3.23 18.98 -12.02
C ILE A 358 3.86 18.70 -13.39
N ILE A 359 3.32 17.75 -14.15
CA ILE A 359 3.84 17.41 -15.48
C ILE A 359 3.63 18.57 -16.46
N ARG A 360 2.44 19.18 -16.45
CA ARG A 360 2.10 20.31 -17.32
C ARG A 360 2.97 21.52 -17.02
N GLU A 361 3.09 21.93 -15.76
CA GLU A 361 3.97 23.03 -15.33
C GLU A 361 5.43 22.78 -15.77
N ALA A 362 5.92 21.55 -15.61
CA ALA A 362 7.28 21.21 -15.99
C ALA A 362 7.50 21.31 -17.51
N GLN A 363 6.52 20.89 -18.31
CA GLN A 363 6.58 20.97 -19.77
C GLN A 363 6.45 22.40 -20.28
N GLU A 364 5.57 23.22 -19.70
CA GLU A 364 5.39 24.63 -20.04
C GLU A 364 6.63 25.47 -19.74
N THR A 365 7.30 25.18 -18.62
CA THR A 365 8.51 25.90 -18.19
C THR A 365 9.81 25.32 -18.73
N ASP A 366 9.76 24.17 -19.42
CA ASP A 366 10.92 23.34 -19.79
C ASP A 366 11.82 22.96 -18.59
N THR A 367 11.26 22.93 -17.37
CA THR A 367 12.04 22.67 -16.15
C THR A 367 11.32 21.76 -15.15
N LEU A 368 12.06 20.84 -14.53
CA LEU A 368 11.63 20.05 -13.38
C LEU A 368 12.67 20.17 -12.27
N LYS A 369 12.34 20.92 -11.21
CA LYS A 369 13.22 21.11 -10.05
C LYS A 369 13.31 19.82 -9.21
N PRO A 370 14.41 19.56 -8.48
CA PRO A 370 14.56 18.36 -7.66
C PRO A 370 13.41 18.13 -6.65
N GLY A 371 12.90 19.20 -6.02
CA GLY A 371 11.75 19.11 -5.12
C GLY A 371 10.44 18.73 -5.82
N GLN A 372 10.20 19.23 -7.04
CA GLN A 372 9.05 18.82 -7.86
C GLN A 372 9.20 17.35 -8.28
N ALA A 373 10.40 16.91 -8.67
CA ALA A 373 10.67 15.52 -9.03
C ALA A 373 10.46 14.56 -7.86
N SER A 374 10.96 14.89 -6.66
CA SER A 374 10.73 14.09 -5.44
C SER A 374 9.23 13.95 -5.14
N LYS A 375 8.48 15.06 -5.24
CA LYS A 375 7.04 15.09 -5.03
C LYS A 375 6.29 14.28 -6.07
N LEU A 376 6.64 14.41 -7.36
CA LEU A 376 6.05 13.66 -8.47
C LEU A 376 6.32 12.16 -8.29
N TYR A 377 7.58 11.78 -8.06
CA TYR A 377 7.98 10.39 -7.85
C TYR A 377 7.25 9.74 -6.66
N GLY A 378 7.06 10.49 -5.55
CA GLY A 378 6.26 10.04 -4.42
C GLY A 378 4.78 9.85 -4.76
N CYS A 379 4.18 10.78 -5.51
CA CYS A 379 2.78 10.68 -5.95
C CYS A 379 2.58 9.49 -6.90
N VAL A 380 3.46 9.30 -7.88
CA VAL A 380 3.40 8.18 -8.83
C VAL A 380 3.69 6.85 -8.13
N THR A 381 4.60 6.83 -7.16
CA THR A 381 4.83 5.63 -6.33
C THR A 381 3.57 5.26 -5.53
N PHE A 382 2.80 6.23 -5.05
CA PHE A 382 1.54 5.96 -4.37
C PHE A 382 0.45 5.43 -5.32
N LEU A 383 0.45 5.79 -6.61
CA LEU A 383 -0.48 5.22 -7.61
C LEU A 383 -0.48 3.70 -7.60
N ASP A 384 0.67 3.08 -7.36
CA ASP A 384 0.87 1.63 -7.31
C ASP A 384 -0.04 0.92 -6.29
N GLN A 385 -0.55 1.63 -5.27
CA GLN A 385 -1.50 1.07 -4.31
C GLN A 385 -2.90 0.85 -4.91
N GLY A 386 -3.29 1.68 -5.90
CA GLY A 386 -4.59 1.61 -6.58
C GLY A 386 -4.52 1.07 -8.01
N VAL A 387 -3.33 0.83 -8.56
CA VAL A 387 -3.13 0.35 -9.93
C VAL A 387 -3.10 -1.18 -9.98
N PHE A 388 -3.58 -1.75 -11.09
CA PHE A 388 -3.45 -3.18 -11.42
C PHE A 388 -1.97 -3.59 -11.52
N GLY A 389 -1.60 -4.66 -10.83
CA GLY A 389 -0.23 -5.20 -10.86
C GLY A 389 0.80 -4.13 -10.51
N ARG A 390 1.78 -3.92 -11.40
CA ARG A 390 2.82 -2.89 -11.27
C ARG A 390 2.91 -1.96 -12.48
N VAL A 391 1.79 -1.75 -13.20
CA VAL A 391 1.75 -0.97 -14.46
C VAL A 391 2.35 0.43 -14.31
N ALA A 392 2.24 1.04 -13.12
CA ALA A 392 2.70 2.40 -12.84
C ALA A 392 4.17 2.52 -12.38
N ARG A 393 4.96 1.43 -12.32
CA ARG A 393 6.28 1.43 -11.64
C ARG A 393 7.48 1.61 -12.55
N ALA A 394 7.41 1.13 -13.79
CA ALA A 394 8.47 1.21 -14.76
C ALA A 394 8.53 2.59 -15.43
N GLY A 395 9.69 2.95 -15.98
CA GLY A 395 9.92 4.21 -16.69
C GLY A 395 10.09 5.43 -15.78
N LEU A 396 10.28 5.23 -14.47
CA LEU A 396 10.37 6.32 -13.48
C LEU A 396 11.79 6.68 -13.06
N THR A 397 12.80 5.99 -13.59
CA THR A 397 14.22 6.16 -13.21
C THR A 397 14.68 7.59 -13.41
N ALA A 398 14.36 8.21 -14.55
CA ALA A 398 14.73 9.61 -14.82
C ALA A 398 14.16 10.60 -13.78
N ILE A 399 12.93 10.38 -13.32
CA ILE A 399 12.29 11.23 -12.30
C ILE A 399 12.94 10.99 -10.93
N LYS A 400 13.21 9.73 -10.60
CA LYS A 400 13.92 9.33 -9.38
C LYS A 400 15.32 9.96 -9.34
N ASP A 401 16.07 9.95 -10.43
CA ASP A 401 17.42 10.51 -10.47
C ASP A 401 17.38 12.03 -10.39
N ARG A 402 16.38 12.67 -11.02
CA ARG A 402 16.18 14.12 -10.92
C ARG A 402 16.01 14.62 -9.49
N GLN A 403 15.47 13.80 -8.58
CA GLN A 403 15.27 14.21 -7.19
C GLN A 403 16.59 14.48 -6.44
N TYR A 404 17.69 13.87 -6.88
CA TYR A 404 19.03 14.00 -6.28
C TYR A 404 19.94 14.94 -7.06
N ALA A 405 19.45 15.51 -8.17
CA ALA A 405 20.24 16.43 -8.99
C ALA A 405 20.55 17.73 -8.24
N SER A 406 21.71 18.32 -8.52
CA SER A 406 22.12 19.61 -7.99
C SER A 406 21.21 20.73 -8.50
N ARG A 407 21.06 21.83 -7.72
CA ARG A 407 20.10 22.92 -7.97
C ARG A 407 20.21 23.59 -9.36
N GLY A 408 21.32 23.41 -10.08
CA GLY A 408 21.53 23.94 -11.44
C GLY A 408 20.97 23.08 -12.59
N HIS A 409 20.57 21.83 -12.34
CA HIS A 409 20.12 20.89 -13.38
C HIS A 409 18.60 20.76 -13.40
N ALA A 410 17.91 21.83 -13.84
CA ALA A 410 16.45 21.86 -13.86
C ALA A 410 15.84 21.54 -15.23
N ARG A 411 16.56 21.70 -16.35
CA ARG A 411 15.99 21.53 -17.69
C ARG A 411 15.45 20.12 -17.93
N LEU A 412 14.36 19.98 -18.69
CA LEU A 412 13.85 18.67 -19.08
C LEU A 412 14.79 17.95 -20.05
N THR A 413 14.95 16.64 -19.86
CA THR A 413 15.64 15.74 -20.79
C THR A 413 14.61 14.89 -21.53
N ASP A 414 15.00 14.21 -22.60
CA ASP A 414 14.08 13.37 -23.38
C ASP A 414 13.60 12.16 -22.57
N GLU A 415 14.43 11.64 -21.66
CA GLU A 415 14.05 10.56 -20.74
C GLU A 415 12.95 11.02 -19.76
N LEU A 416 13.02 12.27 -19.29
CA LEU A 416 11.95 12.83 -18.46
C LEU A 416 10.65 13.03 -19.23
N ARG A 417 10.73 13.47 -20.50
CA ARG A 417 9.55 13.59 -21.36
C ARG A 417 8.91 12.22 -21.59
N SER A 418 9.71 11.20 -21.89
CA SER A 418 9.25 9.81 -22.04
C SER A 418 8.61 9.26 -20.75
N ALA A 419 9.18 9.59 -19.59
CA ALA A 419 8.58 9.25 -18.29
C ALA A 419 7.23 9.95 -18.08
N PHE A 420 7.09 11.22 -18.48
CA PHE A 420 5.82 11.94 -18.42
C PHE A 420 4.76 11.33 -19.34
N ASP A 421 5.13 10.95 -20.56
CA ASP A 421 4.22 10.29 -21.51
C ASP A 421 3.78 8.92 -20.99
N THR A 422 4.69 8.18 -20.36
CA THR A 422 4.38 6.93 -19.65
C THR A 422 3.36 7.16 -18.54
N ILE A 423 3.58 8.17 -17.67
CA ILE A 423 2.66 8.48 -16.58
C ILE A 423 1.28 8.88 -17.14
N ARG A 424 1.24 9.73 -18.17
CA ARG A 424 -0.01 10.13 -18.83
C ARG A 424 -0.76 8.93 -19.38
N ALA A 425 -0.08 8.06 -20.11
CA ALA A 425 -0.70 6.83 -20.62
C ALA A 425 -1.32 6.01 -19.49
N VAL A 426 -0.62 5.83 -18.36
CA VAL A 426 -1.16 5.11 -17.20
C VAL A 426 -2.39 5.81 -16.61
N LEU A 427 -2.36 7.14 -16.46
CA LEU A 427 -3.49 7.90 -15.95
C LEU A 427 -4.71 7.85 -16.88
N ASP A 428 -4.50 7.95 -18.19
CA ASP A 428 -5.56 7.91 -19.21
C ASP A 428 -6.20 6.52 -19.28
N MET A 429 -5.40 5.46 -19.20
CA MET A 429 -5.89 4.08 -19.19
C MET A 429 -6.67 3.71 -17.92
N ARG A 430 -6.39 4.40 -16.79
CA ARG A 430 -6.93 4.09 -15.46
C ARG A 430 -6.94 2.58 -15.14
N PRO A 431 -5.77 1.90 -15.11
CA PRO A 431 -5.71 0.47 -14.83
C PRO A 431 -6.05 0.19 -13.35
N GLN A 432 -7.35 0.18 -13.02
CA GLN A 432 -7.84 0.01 -11.66
C GLN A 432 -7.44 -1.34 -11.07
N ARG A 433 -7.00 -1.33 -9.81
CA ARG A 433 -6.76 -2.57 -9.08
C ARG A 433 -8.09 -3.27 -8.83
N LEU A 434 -8.13 -4.56 -9.13
CA LEU A 434 -9.28 -5.43 -8.89
C LEU A 434 -8.94 -6.38 -7.74
N VAL A 435 -9.56 -6.16 -6.58
CA VAL A 435 -9.38 -7.05 -5.43
C VAL A 435 -10.54 -8.04 -5.39
N ARG A 436 -10.23 -9.33 -5.46
CA ARG A 436 -11.24 -10.40 -5.36
C ARG A 436 -11.57 -10.65 -3.91
N VAL A 437 -12.85 -10.76 -3.57
CA VAL A 437 -13.28 -11.01 -2.18
C VAL A 437 -13.30 -12.49 -1.80
N LEU A 438 -13.38 -13.37 -2.81
CA LEU A 438 -13.25 -14.81 -2.65
C LEU A 438 -12.19 -15.37 -3.61
N PRO A 439 -11.50 -16.47 -3.23
CA PRO A 439 -10.57 -17.16 -4.12
C PRO A 439 -11.27 -17.68 -5.39
N GLN A 440 -10.62 -17.57 -6.55
CA GLN A 440 -11.15 -18.14 -7.80
C GLN A 440 -10.89 -19.64 -7.85
N LEU A 441 -11.73 -20.47 -7.26
CA LEU A 441 -11.59 -21.92 -7.42
C LEU A 441 -11.74 -22.29 -8.92
N GLY A 442 -10.70 -22.89 -9.51
CA GLY A 442 -10.76 -23.47 -10.87
C GLY A 442 -10.16 -22.69 -12.04
N SER A 443 -9.74 -21.42 -11.92
CA SER A 443 -9.18 -20.66 -13.05
C SER A 443 -7.70 -20.29 -12.89
N ARG A 444 -6.83 -21.29 -12.61
CA ARG A 444 -5.40 -21.06 -12.37
C ARG A 444 -4.49 -21.51 -13.49
N VAL A 445 -3.57 -20.66 -13.91
CA VAL A 445 -2.42 -21.02 -14.74
C VAL A 445 -1.22 -21.41 -13.88
N LEU A 446 -0.40 -22.30 -14.42
CA LEU A 446 0.90 -22.64 -13.88
C LEU A 446 1.91 -22.56 -15.02
N ALA A 447 2.98 -21.81 -14.87
CA ALA A 447 3.99 -21.67 -15.92
C ALA A 447 5.41 -21.73 -15.36
N ALA A 448 6.35 -22.19 -16.17
CA ALA A 448 7.77 -22.00 -15.96
C ALA A 448 8.44 -21.64 -17.29
N SER A 449 9.50 -20.87 -17.20
CA SER A 449 10.32 -20.47 -18.35
C SER A 449 11.78 -20.61 -18.02
N ASP A 450 12.57 -20.80 -19.07
CA ASP A 450 14.02 -20.75 -18.99
C ASP A 450 14.61 -20.27 -20.31
N ALA A 451 15.83 -19.75 -20.26
CA ALA A 451 16.61 -19.39 -21.42
C ALA A 451 18.05 -19.86 -21.29
N ALA A 452 18.68 -20.15 -22.43
CA ALA A 452 20.09 -20.46 -22.52
C ALA A 452 20.80 -19.44 -23.39
N GLN A 453 22.05 -19.15 -23.05
CA GLN A 453 22.93 -18.35 -23.87
C GLN A 453 24.27 -19.07 -23.99
N ASP A 454 24.50 -19.68 -25.15
CA ASP A 454 25.70 -20.50 -25.39
C ASP A 454 26.91 -19.65 -25.79
N ALA A 455 26.67 -18.48 -26.40
CA ALA A 455 27.71 -17.52 -26.76
C ALA A 455 27.16 -16.09 -26.87
N CYS A 456 28.03 -15.12 -27.13
CA CYS A 456 27.61 -13.73 -27.38
C CYS A 456 26.63 -13.69 -28.56
N ARG A 457 25.44 -13.10 -28.34
CA ARG A 457 24.34 -13.01 -29.33
C ARG A 457 23.84 -14.36 -29.87
N ILE A 458 24.10 -15.45 -29.15
CA ILE A 458 23.55 -16.78 -29.49
C ILE A 458 22.82 -17.28 -28.25
N GLY A 459 21.51 -17.40 -28.37
CA GLY A 459 20.67 -17.90 -27.29
C GLY A 459 19.44 -18.62 -27.79
N SER A 460 18.75 -19.24 -26.87
CA SER A 460 17.51 -19.96 -27.07
C SER A 460 16.66 -19.83 -25.82
N GLY A 461 15.37 -20.11 -25.94
CA GLY A 461 14.50 -20.10 -24.79
C GLY A 461 13.24 -20.91 -25.01
N GLY A 462 12.57 -21.19 -23.91
CA GLY A 462 11.33 -21.93 -23.92
C GLY A 462 10.52 -21.67 -22.69
N PHE A 463 9.24 -21.98 -22.79
CA PHE A 463 8.33 -21.93 -21.66
C PHE A 463 7.30 -23.05 -21.78
N LEU A 464 6.81 -23.47 -20.62
CA LEU A 464 5.82 -24.51 -20.46
C LEU A 464 4.70 -23.99 -19.55
N VAL A 465 3.46 -24.22 -19.96
CA VAL A 465 2.25 -23.71 -19.33
C VAL A 465 1.25 -24.83 -19.12
N VAL A 466 0.71 -24.93 -17.91
CA VAL A 466 -0.49 -25.71 -17.62
C VAL A 466 -1.66 -24.72 -17.53
N THR A 467 -2.61 -24.84 -18.46
CA THR A 467 -3.75 -23.93 -18.57
C THR A 467 -4.76 -24.13 -17.43
N PRO A 468 -5.73 -23.22 -17.25
CA PRO A 468 -6.82 -23.42 -16.28
C PRO A 468 -7.59 -24.73 -16.51
N LYS A 469 -7.72 -25.13 -17.79
CA LYS A 469 -8.33 -26.39 -18.22
C LYS A 469 -7.43 -27.62 -18.09
N LYS A 470 -6.27 -27.47 -17.43
CA LYS A 470 -5.25 -28.51 -17.21
C LYS A 470 -4.61 -29.03 -18.50
N GLU A 471 -4.69 -28.28 -19.59
CA GLU A 471 -3.95 -28.59 -20.81
C GLU A 471 -2.49 -28.20 -20.63
N ARG A 472 -1.58 -29.02 -21.14
CA ARG A 472 -0.13 -28.80 -21.06
C ARG A 472 0.35 -28.28 -22.40
N LEU A 473 0.69 -27.00 -22.46
CA LEU A 473 1.13 -26.29 -23.65
C LEU A 473 2.54 -25.75 -23.44
N GLY A 474 3.27 -25.51 -24.52
CA GLY A 474 4.56 -24.85 -24.42
C GLY A 474 5.00 -24.30 -25.76
N ALA A 475 6.08 -23.53 -25.76
CA ALA A 475 6.72 -23.14 -27.00
C ALA A 475 8.24 -23.09 -26.87
N VAL A 476 8.89 -23.46 -27.98
CA VAL A 476 10.29 -23.16 -28.22
C VAL A 476 10.34 -21.79 -28.89
N VAL A 477 11.18 -20.91 -28.37
CA VAL A 477 11.35 -19.54 -28.85
C VAL A 477 12.75 -19.40 -29.43
N PRO A 478 12.90 -19.45 -30.76
CA PRO A 478 14.17 -19.12 -31.41
C PRO A 478 14.53 -17.66 -31.13
N VAL A 479 15.76 -17.43 -30.72
CA VAL A 479 16.29 -16.08 -30.50
C VAL A 479 17.28 -15.78 -31.63
N ASP A 480 16.90 -14.85 -32.50
CA ASP A 480 17.74 -14.39 -33.60
C ASP A 480 18.47 -13.07 -33.26
N ASP A 481 19.34 -12.63 -34.17
CA ASP A 481 20.09 -11.37 -34.01
C ASP A 481 19.16 -10.16 -33.82
N ALA A 482 17.95 -10.20 -34.40
CA ALA A 482 17.01 -9.08 -34.28
C ALA A 482 16.53 -8.87 -32.84
N VAL A 483 16.45 -9.94 -32.04
CA VAL A 483 16.16 -9.84 -30.60
C VAL A 483 17.33 -9.20 -29.86
N PHE A 484 18.57 -9.63 -30.10
CA PHE A 484 19.75 -9.05 -29.44
C PHE A 484 19.98 -7.58 -29.80
N HIS A 485 19.57 -7.15 -30.98
CA HIS A 485 19.57 -5.74 -31.39
C HIS A 485 18.60 -4.83 -30.60
N LEU A 486 17.73 -5.40 -29.76
CA LEU A 486 16.87 -4.62 -28.86
C LEU A 486 17.62 -4.13 -27.61
N TRP A 487 18.78 -4.71 -27.30
CA TRP A 487 19.51 -4.48 -26.04
C TRP A 487 20.89 -3.90 -26.30
N ASP A 488 21.56 -3.43 -25.24
CA ASP A 488 22.94 -2.97 -25.38
C ASP A 488 23.90 -4.11 -25.77
N GLU A 489 25.13 -3.75 -26.16
CA GLU A 489 26.13 -4.70 -26.68
C GLU A 489 26.86 -5.51 -25.61
N GLN A 490 26.38 -5.54 -24.36
CA GLN A 490 26.96 -6.41 -23.34
C GLN A 490 26.90 -7.89 -23.74
N GLU A 491 27.98 -8.62 -23.45
CA GLU A 491 28.14 -10.01 -23.84
C GLU A 491 27.10 -10.94 -23.20
N THR A 492 26.69 -10.68 -21.96
CA THR A 492 25.77 -11.55 -21.21
C THR A 492 24.38 -10.93 -21.11
N LYS A 493 23.37 -11.61 -21.66
CA LYS A 493 21.97 -11.18 -21.71
C LYS A 493 20.98 -12.20 -21.14
N ILE A 494 21.46 -13.12 -20.30
CA ILE A 494 20.65 -14.22 -19.74
C ILE A 494 19.40 -13.73 -19.00
N ALA A 495 19.51 -12.68 -18.18
CA ALA A 495 18.36 -12.13 -17.45
C ALA A 495 17.30 -11.53 -18.38
N GLN A 496 17.74 -10.91 -19.48
CA GLN A 496 16.86 -10.35 -20.50
C GLN A 496 16.14 -11.47 -21.28
N LEU A 497 16.87 -12.52 -21.65
CA LEU A 497 16.32 -13.69 -22.34
C LEU A 497 15.27 -14.42 -21.48
N GLU A 498 15.53 -14.61 -20.19
CA GLU A 498 14.56 -15.25 -19.31
C GLU A 498 13.29 -14.41 -19.11
N LEU A 499 13.44 -13.09 -18.90
CA LEU A 499 12.28 -12.20 -18.79
C LEU A 499 11.48 -12.15 -20.11
N LEU A 500 12.17 -12.23 -21.24
CA LEU A 500 11.55 -12.31 -22.56
C LEU A 500 10.69 -13.57 -22.71
N MET A 501 11.09 -14.71 -22.15
CA MET A 501 10.28 -15.94 -22.20
C MET A 501 8.95 -15.79 -21.44
N VAL A 502 8.94 -15.05 -20.33
CA VAL A 502 7.70 -14.70 -19.61
C VAL A 502 6.77 -13.89 -20.50
N LEU A 503 7.29 -12.83 -21.12
CA LEU A 503 6.51 -12.00 -22.05
C LEU A 503 6.00 -12.82 -23.24
N GLN A 504 6.86 -13.65 -23.83
CA GLN A 504 6.51 -14.45 -25.00
C GLN A 504 5.42 -15.47 -24.69
N GLY A 505 5.44 -16.10 -23.52
CA GLY A 505 4.38 -17.05 -23.17
C GLY A 505 3.01 -16.40 -22.97
N LEU A 506 2.97 -15.17 -22.46
CA LEU A 506 1.72 -14.39 -22.40
C LEU A 506 1.22 -14.00 -23.80
N LEU A 507 2.12 -13.66 -24.72
CA LEU A 507 1.78 -13.31 -26.12
C LEU A 507 1.40 -14.51 -26.97
N THR A 508 1.95 -15.69 -26.67
CA THR A 508 1.68 -16.93 -27.43
C THR A 508 0.32 -17.52 -27.07
N PHE A 509 -0.08 -17.40 -25.79
CA PHE A 509 -1.31 -18.02 -25.27
C PHE A 509 -2.24 -17.03 -24.55
N PRO A 510 -2.55 -15.84 -25.10
CA PRO A 510 -3.28 -14.80 -24.36
C PRO A 510 -4.63 -15.31 -23.81
N SER A 511 -5.37 -16.09 -24.60
CA SER A 511 -6.66 -16.67 -24.20
C SER A 511 -6.58 -17.63 -23.01
N GLN A 512 -5.41 -18.23 -22.73
CA GLN A 512 -5.22 -19.14 -21.61
C GLN A 512 -5.00 -18.39 -20.28
N PHE A 513 -4.54 -17.15 -20.36
CA PHE A 513 -4.30 -16.27 -19.21
C PHE A 513 -5.48 -15.34 -18.92
N GLN A 514 -6.37 -15.11 -19.89
CA GLN A 514 -7.50 -14.19 -19.78
C GLN A 514 -8.38 -14.50 -18.54
N GLY A 515 -8.51 -13.52 -17.64
CA GLY A 515 -9.31 -13.60 -16.41
C GLY A 515 -8.82 -14.60 -15.36
N SER A 516 -7.63 -15.17 -15.54
CA SER A 516 -7.04 -16.19 -14.67
C SER A 516 -6.16 -15.60 -13.56
N SER A 517 -5.77 -16.44 -12.60
CA SER A 517 -4.67 -16.17 -11.68
C SER A 517 -3.64 -17.30 -11.74
N GLY A 518 -2.48 -17.19 -11.11
CA GLY A 518 -1.57 -18.32 -11.10
C GLY A 518 -0.17 -18.05 -10.61
N VAL A 519 0.73 -19.00 -10.88
CA VAL A 519 2.14 -18.93 -10.52
C VAL A 519 3.00 -19.07 -11.76
N TRP A 520 4.02 -18.22 -11.86
CA TRP A 520 5.05 -18.32 -12.89
C TRP A 520 6.42 -18.48 -12.24
N TYR A 521 7.11 -19.58 -12.54
CA TYR A 521 8.44 -19.89 -12.02
C TYR A 521 9.54 -19.37 -12.95
N VAL A 522 10.53 -18.67 -12.37
CA VAL A 522 11.68 -18.07 -13.05
C VAL A 522 12.93 -18.34 -12.22
N ASP A 523 14.04 -18.77 -12.82
CA ASP A 523 15.26 -19.11 -12.09
C ASP A 523 16.28 -17.96 -11.99
N ASN A 524 16.21 -16.93 -12.85
CA ASN A 524 17.00 -15.72 -12.70
C ASN A 524 16.37 -14.71 -11.75
N ILE A 525 17.15 -14.37 -10.71
CA ILE A 525 16.75 -13.43 -9.68
C ILE A 525 16.58 -12.01 -10.23
N ALA A 526 17.38 -11.57 -11.21
CA ALA A 526 17.24 -10.22 -11.77
C ALA A 526 15.95 -10.07 -12.58
N ALA A 527 15.64 -11.05 -13.44
CA ALA A 527 14.38 -11.12 -14.19
C ALA A 527 13.16 -11.16 -13.24
N LEU A 528 13.22 -12.07 -12.26
CA LEU A 528 12.19 -12.21 -11.22
C LEU A 528 11.98 -10.91 -10.44
N MET A 529 13.05 -10.25 -9.99
CA MET A 529 12.95 -9.01 -9.24
C MET A 529 12.40 -7.85 -10.09
N ALA A 530 12.69 -7.83 -11.39
CA ALA A 530 12.10 -6.86 -12.31
C ALA A 530 10.58 -7.02 -12.38
N LEU A 531 10.09 -8.26 -12.49
CA LEU A 531 8.65 -8.59 -12.48
C LEU A 531 7.99 -8.23 -11.15
N VAL A 532 8.55 -8.66 -10.03
CA VAL A 532 7.95 -8.45 -8.69
C VAL A 532 7.86 -6.97 -8.34
N ARG A 533 8.91 -6.20 -8.65
CA ARG A 533 8.95 -4.74 -8.40
C ARG A 533 8.22 -3.94 -9.49
N GLY A 534 7.98 -4.56 -10.65
CA GLY A 534 7.54 -3.92 -11.89
C GLY A 534 8.49 -2.86 -12.41
N ARG A 535 9.77 -2.96 -12.06
CA ARG A 535 10.82 -2.03 -12.49
C ARG A 535 12.21 -2.65 -12.35
N SER A 536 13.17 -2.12 -13.11
CA SER A 536 14.59 -2.48 -13.00
C SER A 536 15.47 -1.24 -13.15
N ASP A 537 16.71 -1.33 -12.65
CA ASP A 537 17.74 -0.32 -12.94
C ASP A 537 18.37 -0.57 -14.34
N SER A 538 18.20 -1.77 -14.92
CA SER A 538 18.48 -2.04 -16.35
C SER A 538 17.32 -1.53 -17.21
N PRO A 539 17.56 -0.64 -18.19
CA PRO A 539 16.51 -0.12 -19.06
C PRO A 539 15.73 -1.21 -19.81
N GLU A 540 16.41 -2.28 -20.24
CA GLU A 540 15.78 -3.34 -21.03
C GLU A 540 14.84 -4.21 -20.16
N LEU A 541 15.30 -4.56 -18.95
CA LEU A 541 14.46 -5.27 -17.98
C LEU A 541 13.30 -4.40 -17.49
N ASP A 542 13.51 -3.09 -17.31
CA ASP A 542 12.47 -2.15 -16.91
C ASP A 542 11.36 -2.06 -17.96
N HIS A 543 11.75 -1.93 -19.23
CA HIS A 543 10.82 -1.90 -20.37
C HIS A 543 10.04 -3.22 -20.52
N MET A 544 10.71 -4.37 -20.39
CA MET A 544 10.05 -5.68 -20.47
C MET A 544 9.11 -5.92 -19.30
N ALA A 545 9.51 -5.57 -18.07
CA ALA A 545 8.63 -5.66 -16.91
C ALA A 545 7.38 -4.78 -17.10
N GLN A 546 7.53 -3.56 -17.62
CA GLN A 546 6.39 -2.70 -17.99
C GLN A 546 5.45 -3.39 -18.97
N THR A 547 6.01 -4.00 -20.03
CA THR A 547 5.27 -4.70 -21.08
C THR A 547 4.47 -5.87 -20.52
N VAL A 548 5.09 -6.68 -19.65
CA VAL A 548 4.44 -7.81 -18.99
C VAL A 548 3.28 -7.33 -18.13
N HIS A 549 3.48 -6.33 -17.27
CA HIS A 549 2.41 -5.83 -16.39
C HIS A 549 1.24 -5.22 -17.15
N ILE A 550 1.48 -4.51 -18.25
CA ILE A 550 0.38 -3.97 -19.06
C ILE A 550 -0.36 -5.05 -19.86
N LEU A 551 0.33 -6.08 -20.33
CA LEU A 551 -0.30 -7.23 -20.95
C LEU A 551 -1.17 -7.98 -19.93
N LEU A 552 -0.65 -8.22 -18.73
CA LEU A 552 -1.42 -8.82 -17.62
C LEU A 552 -2.66 -8.01 -17.23
N PHE A 553 -2.55 -6.67 -17.26
CA PHE A 553 -3.69 -5.79 -17.03
C PHE A 553 -4.80 -6.01 -18.06
N HIS A 554 -4.47 -6.02 -19.36
CA HIS A 554 -5.47 -6.27 -20.40
C HIS A 554 -6.08 -7.66 -20.29
N LEU A 555 -5.24 -8.68 -20.07
CA LEU A 555 -5.67 -10.05 -19.83
C LEU A 555 -6.46 -10.21 -18.52
N ARG A 556 -6.51 -9.20 -17.63
CA ARG A 556 -7.07 -9.29 -16.28
C ARG A 556 -6.51 -10.49 -15.50
N CYS A 557 -5.20 -10.72 -15.68
CA CYS A 557 -4.49 -11.88 -15.15
C CYS A 557 -3.57 -11.49 -14.00
N TYR A 558 -3.70 -12.15 -12.86
CA TYR A 558 -2.80 -11.96 -11.72
C TYR A 558 -1.84 -13.12 -11.57
N LEU A 559 -0.54 -12.88 -11.77
CA LEU A 559 0.51 -13.88 -11.60
C LEU A 559 1.34 -13.60 -10.35
N TYR A 560 1.59 -14.66 -9.60
CA TYR A 560 2.60 -14.70 -8.55
C TYR A 560 3.91 -15.19 -9.18
N PHE A 561 4.93 -14.34 -9.19
CA PHE A 561 6.22 -14.72 -9.77
C PHE A 561 7.09 -15.35 -8.68
N GLU A 562 7.53 -16.59 -8.87
CA GLU A 562 8.26 -17.35 -7.86
C GLU A 562 9.63 -17.77 -8.39
N TRP A 563 10.61 -17.82 -7.48
CA TRP A 563 11.93 -18.34 -7.83
C TRP A 563 11.93 -19.86 -7.85
N VAL A 564 12.56 -20.45 -8.87
CA VAL A 564 12.86 -21.89 -8.92
C VAL A 564 14.36 -22.11 -9.05
N PRO A 565 14.98 -23.04 -8.30
CA PRO A 565 16.38 -23.41 -8.55
C PRO A 565 16.55 -24.01 -9.95
N SER A 566 17.62 -23.69 -10.68
CA SER A 566 17.80 -24.17 -12.07
C SER A 566 17.74 -25.70 -12.19
N GLY A 567 18.31 -26.46 -11.24
CA GLY A 567 18.21 -27.93 -11.23
C GLY A 567 16.80 -28.49 -10.94
N SER A 568 15.89 -27.64 -10.48
CA SER A 568 14.46 -27.95 -10.25
C SER A 568 13.57 -27.34 -11.34
N ASN A 569 14.12 -26.52 -12.25
CA ASN A 569 13.36 -25.82 -13.28
C ASN A 569 13.00 -26.79 -14.40
N TRP A 570 11.71 -27.14 -14.47
CA TRP A 570 11.19 -28.06 -15.48
C TRP A 570 11.08 -27.42 -16.87
N ALA A 571 11.48 -26.15 -17.04
CA ALA A 571 11.66 -25.51 -18.33
C ALA A 571 13.11 -25.52 -18.86
N ASP A 572 14.10 -26.01 -18.10
CA ASP A 572 15.52 -26.00 -18.52
C ASP A 572 15.77 -26.84 -19.79
N GLY A 573 15.12 -28.00 -19.90
CA GLY A 573 15.26 -28.84 -21.09
C GLY A 573 14.77 -28.16 -22.37
N ILE A 574 13.58 -27.54 -22.34
CA ILE A 574 12.99 -26.89 -23.53
C ILE A 574 13.80 -25.65 -23.97
N SER A 575 14.51 -24.97 -23.06
CA SER A 575 15.34 -23.83 -23.42
C SER A 575 16.61 -24.24 -24.17
N ARG A 576 17.20 -25.39 -23.83
CA ARG A 576 18.47 -25.89 -24.40
C ARG A 576 18.27 -26.83 -25.59
N ASP A 577 17.45 -27.86 -25.41
CA ASP A 577 17.26 -28.92 -26.40
C ASP A 577 16.05 -28.64 -27.31
N GLY A 578 15.27 -27.59 -27.01
CA GLY A 578 14.15 -27.14 -27.82
C GLY A 578 13.12 -28.24 -28.07
N PHE A 579 12.89 -28.57 -29.34
CA PHE A 579 11.95 -29.61 -29.72
C PHE A 579 12.43 -31.00 -29.32
N GLU A 580 13.73 -31.23 -29.10
CA GLU A 580 14.29 -32.53 -28.75
C GLU A 580 14.30 -32.84 -27.25
N ASP A 581 13.90 -31.89 -26.42
CA ASP A 581 13.79 -32.11 -24.97
C ASP A 581 12.85 -33.28 -24.64
N ARG A 582 13.39 -34.25 -23.90
CA ARG A 582 12.67 -35.46 -23.47
C ARG A 582 11.74 -35.19 -22.29
N TRP A 583 12.00 -34.15 -21.49
CA TRP A 583 11.23 -33.86 -20.29
C TRP A 583 9.82 -33.44 -20.64
N TRP A 584 9.63 -32.40 -21.48
CA TRP A 584 8.28 -31.97 -21.85
C TRP A 584 7.53 -33.05 -22.66
N ARG A 585 8.25 -33.81 -23.49
CA ARG A 585 7.70 -34.94 -24.28
C ARG A 585 7.13 -36.02 -23.36
N SER A 586 7.89 -36.42 -22.34
CA SER A 586 7.44 -37.46 -21.38
C SER A 586 6.31 -36.97 -20.45
N HIS A 587 6.19 -35.66 -20.26
CA HIS A 587 5.12 -35.04 -19.46
C HIS A 587 3.91 -34.58 -20.30
N GLY A 588 3.82 -34.97 -21.58
CA GLY A 588 2.62 -34.77 -22.39
C GLY A 588 2.32 -33.30 -22.73
N PHE A 589 3.32 -32.44 -22.77
CA PHE A 589 3.17 -31.07 -23.26
C PHE A 589 3.00 -31.05 -24.79
N LYS A 590 2.14 -30.17 -25.29
CA LYS A 590 2.04 -29.85 -26.71
C LYS A 590 2.84 -28.58 -26.98
N VAL A 591 4.00 -28.76 -27.59
CA VAL A 591 4.95 -27.67 -27.85
C VAL A 591 4.92 -27.25 -29.32
N HIS A 592 4.96 -25.95 -29.58
CA HIS A 592 5.06 -25.37 -30.91
C HIS A 592 6.15 -24.30 -30.98
N SER A 593 6.43 -23.78 -32.17
CA SER A 593 7.37 -22.66 -32.33
C SER A 593 6.65 -21.34 -32.08
N SER A 594 7.33 -20.40 -31.43
CA SER A 594 6.84 -19.05 -31.21
C SER A 594 7.94 -18.03 -31.53
N THR A 595 7.58 -16.90 -32.15
CA THR A 595 8.53 -15.88 -32.62
C THR A 595 8.35 -14.58 -31.86
N VAL A 596 9.47 -13.94 -31.50
CA VAL A 596 9.47 -12.69 -30.75
C VAL A 596 9.04 -11.52 -31.64
N PRO A 597 7.93 -10.82 -31.32
CA PRO A 597 7.48 -9.67 -32.10
C PRO A 597 8.30 -8.42 -31.75
N VAL A 598 9.53 -8.33 -32.24
CA VAL A 598 10.52 -7.26 -31.94
C VAL A 598 9.99 -5.84 -32.16
N PHE A 599 9.00 -5.66 -33.04
CA PHE A 599 8.36 -4.36 -33.29
C PHE A 599 7.67 -3.77 -32.05
N LEU A 600 7.17 -4.61 -31.12
CA LEU A 600 6.48 -4.15 -29.92
C LEU A 600 7.39 -3.30 -29.02
N TRP A 601 8.70 -3.57 -29.00
CA TRP A 601 9.68 -2.85 -28.18
C TRP A 601 9.88 -1.40 -28.62
N ARG A 602 9.54 -1.09 -29.89
CA ARG A 602 9.69 0.26 -30.45
C ARG A 602 8.50 1.15 -30.14
N PHE A 603 7.41 0.58 -29.64
CA PHE A 603 6.17 1.31 -29.44
C PHE A 603 6.07 1.93 -28.05
N PRO A 604 5.61 3.19 -27.94
CA PRO A 604 5.24 3.79 -26.66
C PRO A 604 4.21 2.95 -25.91
N LEU A 605 4.14 3.13 -24.58
CA LEU A 605 3.24 2.38 -23.71
C LEU A 605 1.78 2.40 -24.20
N ALA A 606 1.27 3.57 -24.61
CA ALA A 606 -0.10 3.74 -25.08
C ALA A 606 -0.43 2.88 -26.32
N VAL A 607 0.52 2.76 -27.25
CA VAL A 607 0.35 1.95 -28.46
C VAL A 607 0.41 0.46 -28.11
N ARG A 608 1.38 0.03 -27.30
CA ARG A 608 1.45 -1.36 -26.79
C ARG A 608 0.17 -1.74 -26.07
N SER A 609 -0.32 -0.87 -25.21
CA SER A 609 -1.58 -1.02 -24.50
C SER A 609 -2.75 -1.26 -25.45
N SER A 610 -2.88 -0.41 -26.47
CA SER A 610 -3.95 -0.51 -27.45
C SER A 610 -3.90 -1.86 -28.18
N ILE A 611 -2.72 -2.31 -28.59
CA ILE A 611 -2.53 -3.65 -29.21
C ILE A 611 -2.97 -4.75 -28.24
N PHE A 612 -2.50 -4.72 -27.00
CA PHE A 612 -2.82 -5.75 -26.00
C PHE A 612 -4.29 -5.80 -25.64
N SER A 613 -5.01 -4.68 -25.71
CA SER A 613 -6.46 -4.68 -25.51
C SER A 613 -7.23 -5.51 -26.53
N PHE A 614 -6.68 -5.73 -27.74
CA PHE A 614 -7.25 -6.62 -28.76
C PHE A 614 -6.86 -8.09 -28.60
N LEU A 615 -5.83 -8.38 -27.78
CA LEU A 615 -5.44 -9.76 -27.47
C LEU A 615 -6.27 -10.35 -26.33
N ALA A 616 -7.00 -9.51 -25.59
CA ALA A 616 -7.64 -9.82 -24.33
C ALA A 616 -9.17 -9.99 -24.41
#